data_AF-A0A957QSS3-F1
#
_entry.id   AF-A0A957QSS3-F1
#
_cell.length_a   1.000
_cell.length_b   1.000
_cell.length_c   1.000
_cell.angle_alpha   90.00
_cell.angle_beta   90.00
_cell.angle_gamma   90.00
#
_symmetry.space_group_name_H-M   'P 1'
#
loop_
_entity.id
_entity.type
_entity.pdbx_description
1 polymer ?
#
loop_
_entity_poly.entity_id
_entity_poly.type
_entity_poly.pdbx_seq_one_letter_code
_entity_poly.pdbx_strand_id
1 'polypeptide(L)'
;MSDTKSKERELTGLYAAIQSGIWLIGLAILFYTKNWFPGILILVALSGITQAVLQGFAKRDAEKEQVVQAARQAALSVPANCPTCGAAISAESVVWTGATTAQCPYCKAAVPLKA
;
A
#
# COMPACT_ATOMS: atom_id res chain seq x y z
N MET A 1 21.87 -7.42 1.52
CA MET A 1 20.56 -7.63 2.18
C MET A 1 20.52 -7.17 3.64
N SER A 2 21.65 -6.98 4.33
CA SER A 2 21.68 -6.67 5.78
C SER A 2 21.61 -5.17 6.13
N ASP A 3 21.99 -4.29 5.19
CA ASP A 3 21.99 -2.83 5.39
C ASP A 3 20.60 -2.22 5.61
N THR A 4 19.58 -2.73 4.90
CA THR A 4 18.23 -2.12 4.92
C THR A 4 17.54 -2.29 6.28
N LYS A 5 17.69 -3.45 6.93
CA LYS A 5 17.08 -3.73 8.25
C LYS A 5 17.60 -2.81 9.36
N SER A 6 18.87 -2.41 9.29
CA SER A 6 19.44 -1.51 10.29
C SER A 6 18.90 -0.08 10.12
N LYS A 7 18.80 0.40 8.87
CA LYS A 7 18.17 1.69 8.55
C LYS A 7 16.70 1.76 8.95
N GLU A 8 15.91 0.71 8.71
CA GLU A 8 14.49 0.67 9.14
C GLU A 8 14.33 0.76 10.66
N ARG A 9 15.19 0.09 11.44
CA ARG A 9 15.20 0.20 12.91
C ARG A 9 15.58 1.60 13.38
N GLU A 10 16.56 2.23 12.75
CA GLU A 10 16.99 3.61 13.05
C GLU A 10 15.88 4.64 12.73
N LEU A 11 15.20 4.52 11.58
CA LEU A 11 14.08 5.41 11.25
C LEU A 11 12.92 5.25 12.24
N THR A 12 12.57 4.02 12.60
CA THR A 12 11.49 3.75 13.57
C THR A 12 11.87 4.27 14.97
N GLY A 13 13.14 4.15 15.35
CA GLY A 13 13.67 4.67 16.61
C GLY A 13 13.68 6.20 16.68
N LEU A 14 14.12 6.86 15.60
CA LEU A 14 14.05 8.33 15.49
C LEU A 14 12.61 8.82 15.51
N TYR A 15 11.70 8.14 14.81
CA TYR A 15 10.29 8.52 14.79
C TYR A 15 9.66 8.40 16.19
N ALA A 16 9.96 7.33 16.93
CA ALA A 16 9.53 7.17 18.32
C ALA A 16 10.09 8.28 19.24
N ALA A 17 11.36 8.67 19.05
CA ALA A 17 11.97 9.76 19.80
C ALA A 17 11.30 11.12 19.49
N ILE A 18 11.07 11.44 18.22
CA ILE A 18 10.38 12.68 17.79
C ILE A 18 8.95 12.72 18.33
N GLN A 19 8.21 11.60 18.23
CA GLN A 19 6.85 11.49 18.75
C GLN A 19 6.81 11.72 20.28
N SER A 20 7.77 11.17 21.01
CA SER A 20 7.88 11.39 22.46
C SER A 20 8.17 12.85 22.82
N GLY A 21 9.03 13.52 22.04
CA GLY A 21 9.32 14.95 22.20
C GLY A 21 8.09 15.82 21.97
N ILE A 22 7.34 15.55 20.91
CA ILE A 22 6.05 16.22 20.61
C ILE A 22 5.05 16.06 21.76
N TRP A 23 5.00 14.89 22.38
CA TRP A 23 4.09 14.63 23.50
C TRP A 23 4.50 15.41 24.75
N LEU A 24 5.80 15.46 25.06
CA LEU A 24 6.32 16.23 26.20
C LEU A 24 6.12 17.74 26.03
N ILE A 25 6.30 18.26 24.81
CA ILE A 25 6.03 19.67 24.50
C ILE A 25 4.53 19.97 24.68
N GLY A 26 3.65 19.09 24.18
CA GLY A 26 2.21 19.21 24.35
C GLY A 26 1.78 19.23 25.83
N LEU A 27 2.32 18.33 26.65
CA LEU A 27 2.06 18.29 28.09
C LEU A 27 2.60 19.51 28.84
N ALA A 28 3.82 19.95 28.50
CA ALA A 28 4.44 21.10 29.15
C ALA A 28 3.62 22.38 28.96
N ILE A 29 3.10 22.61 27.75
CA ILE A 29 2.24 23.77 27.44
C ILE A 29 0.91 23.68 28.21
N LEU A 30 0.32 22.49 28.30
CA LEU A 30 -0.93 22.25 29.05
C LEU A 30 -0.78 22.55 30.55
N PHE A 31 0.33 22.11 31.15
CA PHE A 31 0.62 22.39 32.55
C PHE A 31 0.92 23.87 32.81
N TYR A 32 1.55 24.54 31.84
CA TYR A 32 1.91 25.96 31.95
C TYR A 32 0.68 26.89 31.86
N THR A 33 -0.33 26.53 31.05
CA THR A 33 -1.45 27.44 30.75
C THR A 33 -2.57 27.39 31.81
N LYS A 34 -2.55 26.41 32.75
CA LYS A 34 -3.57 26.12 33.79
C LYS A 34 -5.04 25.98 33.33
N ASN A 35 -5.34 26.30 32.07
CA ASN A 35 -6.62 26.12 31.41
C ASN A 35 -6.69 24.71 30.79
N TRP A 36 -6.82 23.69 31.66
CA TRP A 36 -6.90 22.26 31.28
C TRP A 36 -7.90 22.00 30.15
N PHE A 37 -9.10 22.57 30.24
CA PHE A 37 -10.24 22.24 29.38
C PHE A 37 -10.01 22.54 27.88
N PRO A 38 -9.58 23.75 27.45
CA PRO A 38 -9.33 24.03 26.03
C PRO A 38 -8.09 23.31 25.47
N GLY A 39 -7.07 23.05 26.28
CA GLY A 39 -5.85 22.38 25.82
C GLY A 39 -6.06 20.91 25.42
N ILE A 40 -6.86 20.17 26.19
CA ILE A 40 -7.15 18.75 25.90
C ILE A 40 -7.87 18.59 24.56
N LEU A 41 -8.81 19.49 24.24
CA LEU A 41 -9.60 19.45 23.00
C LEU A 41 -8.73 19.66 21.76
N ILE A 42 -7.76 20.57 21.84
CA ILE A 42 -6.82 20.85 20.74
C ILE A 42 -5.89 19.65 20.50
N LEU A 43 -5.38 19.02 21.56
CA LEU A 43 -4.52 17.83 21.45
C LEU A 43 -5.26 16.61 20.89
N VAL A 44 -6.51 16.41 21.32
CA VAL A 44 -7.38 15.36 20.79
C VAL A 44 -7.71 15.62 19.32
N ALA A 45 -7.99 16.87 18.94
CA ALA A 45 -8.24 17.23 17.54
C ALA A 45 -7.00 16.98 16.66
N LEU A 46 -5.80 17.41 17.09
CA LEU A 46 -4.55 17.16 16.37
C LEU A 46 -4.23 15.66 16.26
N SER A 47 -4.45 14.89 17.33
CA SER A 47 -4.28 13.42 17.28
C SER A 47 -5.26 12.76 16.33
N GLY A 48 -6.53 13.16 16.37
CA GLY A 48 -7.56 12.65 15.46
C GLY A 48 -7.24 12.95 14.00
N ILE A 49 -6.77 14.16 13.69
CA ILE A 49 -6.31 14.54 12.34
C ILE A 49 -5.12 13.66 11.92
N THR A 50 -4.13 13.49 12.80
CA THR A 50 -2.95 12.67 12.50
C THR A 50 -3.33 11.21 12.20
N GLN A 51 -4.24 10.64 12.99
CA GLN A 51 -4.74 9.27 12.76
C GLN A 51 -5.56 9.15 11.46
N ALA A 52 -6.43 10.12 11.17
CA ALA A 52 -7.21 10.14 9.93
C ALA A 52 -6.34 10.23 8.68
N VAL A 53 -5.28 11.05 8.75
CA VAL A 53 -4.29 11.19 7.68
C VAL A 53 -3.53 9.88 7.47
N LEU A 54 -3.02 9.25 8.54
CA LEU A 54 -2.32 7.97 8.45
C LEU A 54 -3.22 6.83 7.92
N GLN A 55 -4.48 6.77 8.36
CA GLN A 55 -5.45 5.80 7.85
C GLN A 55 -5.78 6.03 6.37
N GLY A 56 -5.85 7.29 5.94
CA GLY A 56 -6.05 7.64 4.53
C GLY A 56 -4.89 7.16 3.64
N PHE A 57 -3.65 7.31 4.11
CA PHE A 57 -2.47 6.80 3.41
C PHE A 57 -2.43 5.26 3.42
N ALA A 58 -2.65 4.62 4.56
CA ALA A 58 -2.68 3.15 4.67
C ALA A 58 -3.71 2.51 3.72
N LYS A 59 -4.87 3.12 3.53
CA LYS A 59 -5.88 2.64 2.57
C LYS A 59 -5.40 2.72 1.12
N ARG A 60 -4.71 3.79 0.75
CA ARG A 60 -4.16 4.00 -0.61
C ARG A 60 -3.06 2.99 -0.91
N ASP A 61 -2.20 2.71 0.06
CA ASP A 61 -1.13 1.73 -0.09
C ASP A 61 -1.70 0.31 -0.20
N ALA A 62 -2.68 -0.06 0.65
CA ALA A 62 -3.38 -1.33 0.55
C ALA A 62 -4.08 -1.52 -0.82
N GLU A 63 -4.69 -0.47 -1.37
CA GLU A 63 -5.31 -0.53 -2.70
C GLU A 63 -4.27 -0.75 -3.81
N LYS A 64 -3.11 -0.08 -3.73
CA LYS A 64 -2.01 -0.31 -4.68
C LYS A 64 -1.46 -1.73 -4.59
N GLU A 65 -1.27 -2.24 -3.38
CA GLU A 65 -0.83 -3.62 -3.15
C GLU A 65 -1.85 -4.62 -3.69
N GLN A 66 -3.15 -4.37 -3.50
CA GLN A 66 -4.22 -5.20 -4.05
C GLN A 66 -4.21 -5.20 -5.59
N VAL A 67 -4.01 -4.06 -6.25
CA VAL A 67 -3.92 -3.98 -7.71
C VAL A 67 -2.70 -4.73 -8.23
N VAL A 68 -1.54 -4.59 -7.58
CA VAL A 68 -0.32 -5.32 -7.96
C VAL A 68 -0.49 -6.83 -7.74
N GLN A 69 -1.12 -7.25 -6.65
CA GLN A 69 -1.42 -8.65 -6.40
C GLN A 69 -2.43 -9.21 -7.40
N ALA A 70 -3.48 -8.47 -7.73
CA ALA A 70 -4.46 -8.86 -8.74
C ALA A 70 -3.81 -8.99 -10.12
N ALA A 71 -2.93 -8.07 -10.50
CA ALA A 71 -2.16 -8.16 -11.75
C ALA A 71 -1.24 -9.39 -11.76
N ARG A 72 -0.62 -9.74 -10.63
CA ARG A 72 0.23 -10.93 -10.51
C ARG A 72 -0.58 -12.24 -10.54
N GLN A 73 -1.74 -12.27 -9.92
CA GLN A 73 -2.68 -13.40 -10.00
C GLN A 73 -3.18 -13.58 -11.43
N ALA A 74 -3.54 -12.48 -12.10
CA ALA A 74 -3.89 -12.49 -13.52
C ALA A 74 -2.72 -13.04 -14.37
N ALA A 75 -1.48 -12.63 -14.10
CA ALA A 75 -0.30 -13.16 -14.79
C ALA A 75 -0.09 -14.67 -14.56
N LEU A 76 -0.32 -15.18 -13.36
CA LEU A 76 -0.22 -16.61 -13.03
C LEU A 76 -1.34 -17.44 -13.66
N SER A 77 -2.50 -16.84 -13.89
CA SER A 77 -3.66 -17.50 -14.51
C SER A 77 -3.53 -17.69 -16.03
N VAL A 78 -2.49 -17.11 -16.67
CA VAL A 78 -2.25 -17.26 -18.11
C VAL A 78 -1.60 -18.62 -18.38
N PRO A 79 -2.23 -19.49 -19.17
CA PRO A 79 -1.66 -20.79 -19.51
C PRO A 79 -0.42 -20.63 -20.39
N ALA A 80 0.55 -21.54 -20.27
CA ALA A 80 1.80 -21.51 -21.06
C ALA A 80 1.58 -21.72 -22.57
N ASN A 81 0.46 -22.33 -22.97
CA ASN A 81 0.10 -22.57 -24.37
C ASN A 81 -1.34 -22.12 -24.65
N CYS A 82 -1.56 -21.54 -25.82
CA CYS A 82 -2.88 -21.11 -26.26
C CYS A 82 -3.74 -22.35 -26.59
N PRO A 83 -4.95 -22.50 -26.01
CA PRO A 83 -5.81 -23.66 -26.27
C PRO A 83 -6.42 -23.68 -27.69
N THR A 84 -6.42 -22.54 -28.40
CA THR A 84 -7.00 -22.43 -29.74
C THR A 84 -5.99 -22.72 -30.86
N CYS A 85 -4.73 -22.30 -30.70
CA CYS A 85 -3.71 -22.45 -31.74
C CYS A 85 -2.45 -23.21 -31.33
N GLY A 86 -2.29 -23.54 -30.05
CA GLY A 86 -1.12 -24.27 -29.53
C GLY A 86 0.16 -23.43 -29.41
N ALA A 87 0.13 -22.13 -29.71
CA ALA A 87 1.29 -21.26 -29.57
C ALA A 87 1.69 -21.08 -28.09
N ALA A 88 2.99 -21.02 -27.81
CA ALA A 88 3.51 -20.69 -26.48
C ALA A 88 3.17 -19.23 -26.15
N ILE A 89 2.51 -19.00 -25.02
CA ILE A 89 2.09 -17.68 -24.55
C ILE A 89 2.40 -17.54 -23.05
N SER A 90 2.58 -16.31 -22.61
CA SER A 90 2.80 -15.95 -21.20
C SER A 90 2.13 -14.61 -20.90
N ALA A 91 2.03 -14.24 -19.62
CA ALA A 91 1.46 -12.97 -19.21
C ALA A 91 2.10 -11.73 -19.86
N GLU A 92 3.34 -11.86 -20.33
CA GLU A 92 4.12 -10.80 -20.96
C GLU A 92 3.84 -10.70 -22.46
N SER A 93 3.56 -11.83 -23.11
CA SER A 93 3.36 -11.91 -24.55
C SER A 93 1.90 -11.73 -24.98
N VAL A 94 0.95 -11.85 -24.06
CA VAL A 94 -0.48 -11.68 -24.35
C VAL A 94 -0.89 -10.22 -24.34
N VAL A 95 -1.82 -9.87 -25.23
CA VAL A 95 -2.37 -8.51 -25.29
C VAL A 95 -3.49 -8.41 -24.26
N TRP A 96 -3.26 -7.67 -23.19
CA TRP A 96 -4.25 -7.44 -22.14
C TRP A 96 -5.30 -6.44 -22.60
N THR A 97 -6.55 -6.90 -22.73
CA THR A 97 -7.71 -6.05 -23.07
C THR A 97 -8.48 -5.59 -21.83
N GLY A 98 -8.11 -6.08 -20.64
CA GLY A 98 -8.72 -5.74 -19.35
C GLY A 98 -7.98 -6.43 -18.20
N ALA A 99 -8.41 -6.21 -16.95
CA ALA A 99 -7.73 -6.76 -15.76
C ALA A 99 -7.69 -8.30 -15.72
N THR A 100 -8.67 -8.96 -16.34
CA THR A 100 -8.82 -10.43 -16.35
C THR A 100 -9.14 -10.98 -17.75
N THR A 101 -8.86 -10.21 -18.80
CA THR A 101 -9.11 -10.64 -20.18
C THR A 101 -7.87 -10.38 -21.02
N ALA A 102 -7.36 -11.43 -21.66
CA ALA A 102 -6.19 -11.37 -22.51
C ALA A 102 -6.48 -12.01 -23.88
N GLN A 103 -5.87 -11.47 -24.93
CA GLN A 103 -5.93 -11.99 -26.29
C GLN A 103 -4.58 -12.58 -26.71
N CYS A 104 -4.65 -13.71 -27.42
CA CYS A 104 -3.45 -14.34 -27.98
C CYS A 104 -2.91 -13.48 -29.14
N PRO A 105 -1.61 -13.12 -29.15
CA PRO A 105 -1.04 -12.27 -30.20
C PRO A 105 -0.99 -12.97 -31.57
N TYR A 106 -1.02 -14.30 -31.60
CA TYR A 106 -0.88 -15.08 -32.83
C TYR A 106 -2.23 -15.31 -33.53
N CYS A 107 -3.23 -15.82 -32.80
CA CYS A 107 -4.54 -16.18 -33.38
C CYS A 107 -5.67 -15.20 -33.03
N LYS A 108 -5.40 -14.19 -32.19
CA LYS A 108 -6.38 -13.19 -31.69
C LYS A 108 -7.55 -13.78 -30.90
N ALA A 109 -7.50 -15.08 -30.57
CA ALA A 109 -8.50 -15.71 -29.71
C ALA A 109 -8.39 -15.21 -28.28
N ALA A 110 -9.53 -15.19 -27.56
CA ALA A 110 -9.56 -14.91 -26.13
C ALA A 110 -8.90 -16.06 -25.35
N VAL A 111 -7.95 -15.72 -24.49
CA VAL A 111 -7.24 -16.70 -23.65
C VAL A 111 -8.03 -16.88 -22.36
N PRO A 112 -8.52 -18.10 -22.04
CA PRO A 112 -9.21 -18.35 -20.79
C PRO A 112 -8.21 -18.26 -19.64
N LEU A 113 -8.38 -17.26 -18.77
CA LEU A 113 -7.61 -17.14 -17.54
C LEU A 113 -8.19 -18.13 -16.51
N LYS A 114 -7.35 -19.04 -16.00
CA LYS A 114 -7.77 -20.02 -15.00
C LYS A 114 -7.60 -19.41 -13.61
N ALA A 115 -8.72 -19.08 -12.96
CA ALA A 115 -8.76 -18.54 -11.60
C ALA A 115 -8.18 -19.52 -10.56
#